data_AF-A0A5E8AFA4-F1
#
_entry.id   AF-A0A5E8AFA4-F1
#
_cell.length_a   1.000
_cell.length_b   1.000
_cell.length_c   1.000
_cell.angle_alpha   90.00
_cell.angle_beta   90.00
_cell.angle_gamma   90.00
#
_symmetry.space_group_name_H-M   'P 1'
#
loop_
_entity.id
_entity.type
_entity.pdbx_description
1 polymer ?
#
loop_
_entity_poly.entity_id
_entity_poly.type
_entity_poly.pdbx_seq_one_letter_code
_entity_poly.pdbx_strand_id
1 'polypeptide(L)'
;MTAALRDWLLTCPEVKWISALALEAADAGLFDLRLEMAKAISGGVRMTSLGETLRVQPRAYYQRSARMLAHRRKGCSLTLVSDTVVLTGSIFQGVAISESRDSAVIYVRQTVPATAAVALVGRSLDDLIRIGRFKFGNYRITAAEQDEWGLAVWFDVPRLAFNHFV
;
A
#
# COMPACT_ATOMS: atom_id res chain seq x y z
N MET A 1 -14.48 6.49 -19.49
CA MET A 1 -13.08 6.84 -19.80
C MET A 1 -12.71 6.21 -21.13
N THR A 2 -12.30 7.00 -22.12
CA THR A 2 -11.87 6.50 -23.45
C THR A 2 -10.52 5.76 -23.34
N ALA A 3 -10.19 4.91 -24.31
CA ALA A 3 -8.89 4.23 -24.37
C ALA A 3 -7.73 5.24 -24.41
N ALA A 4 -7.82 6.24 -25.29
CA ALA A 4 -6.80 7.28 -25.43
C ALA A 4 -6.53 8.05 -24.12
N LEU A 5 -7.56 8.38 -23.33
CA LEU A 5 -7.37 9.06 -22.04
C LEU A 5 -6.68 8.13 -21.03
N ARG A 6 -6.99 6.84 -21.04
CA ARG A 6 -6.34 5.86 -20.17
C ARG A 6 -4.86 5.72 -20.52
N ASP A 7 -4.55 5.59 -21.79
CA ASP A 7 -3.17 5.43 -22.26
C ASP A 7 -2.34 6.68 -21.93
N TRP A 8 -2.91 7.86 -22.14
CA TRP A 8 -2.28 9.12 -21.73
C TRP A 8 -1.98 9.16 -20.22
N LEU A 9 -2.95 8.78 -19.37
CA LEU A 9 -2.76 8.71 -17.91
C LEU A 9 -1.66 7.72 -17.53
N LEU A 10 -1.55 6.59 -18.21
CA LEU A 10 -0.48 5.64 -17.96
C LEU A 10 0.88 6.17 -18.43
N THR A 11 0.95 7.17 -19.30
CA THR A 11 2.20 7.83 -19.71
C THR A 11 2.47 9.16 -18.99
N CYS A 12 1.73 9.46 -17.91
CA CYS A 12 1.79 10.72 -17.17
C CYS A 12 3.21 10.96 -16.59
N PRO A 13 3.93 12.02 -17.02
CA PRO A 13 5.34 12.24 -16.64
C PRO A 13 5.55 12.58 -15.16
N GLU A 14 4.50 13.02 -14.46
CA GLU A 14 4.49 13.28 -13.03
C GLU A 14 4.62 12.00 -12.20
N VAL A 15 4.29 10.84 -12.78
CA VAL A 15 4.35 9.54 -12.13
C VAL A 15 5.69 8.90 -12.45
N LYS A 16 6.55 8.79 -11.42
CA LYS A 16 7.92 8.28 -11.58
C LYS A 16 8.08 6.86 -11.11
N TRP A 17 7.26 6.44 -10.13
CA TRP A 17 7.44 5.19 -9.44
C TRP A 17 6.13 4.42 -9.25
N ILE A 18 6.23 3.11 -9.13
CA ILE A 18 5.22 2.23 -8.59
C ILE A 18 5.84 1.39 -7.46
N SER A 19 5.09 1.14 -6.39
CA SER A 19 5.58 0.28 -5.31
C SER A 19 5.64 -1.17 -5.75
N ALA A 20 6.65 -1.91 -5.26
CA ALA A 20 6.74 -3.35 -5.48
C ALA A 20 5.52 -4.09 -4.91
N LEU A 21 4.99 -3.65 -3.76
CA LEU A 21 3.77 -4.20 -3.16
C LEU A 21 2.53 -4.06 -4.06
N ALA A 22 2.39 -2.95 -4.78
CA ALA A 22 1.26 -2.77 -5.70
C ALA A 22 1.27 -3.82 -6.82
N LEU A 23 2.46 -4.16 -7.33
CA LEU A 23 2.62 -5.19 -8.35
C LEU A 23 2.31 -6.58 -7.77
N GLU A 24 2.91 -6.93 -6.63
CA GLU A 24 2.65 -8.20 -5.95
C GLU A 24 1.15 -8.39 -5.65
N ALA A 25 0.45 -7.30 -5.30
CA ALA A 25 -0.97 -7.35 -4.97
C ALA A 25 -1.86 -7.55 -6.21
N ALA A 26 -1.46 -6.98 -7.35
CA ALA A 26 -2.08 -7.26 -8.63
C ALA A 26 -1.84 -8.71 -9.08
N ASP A 27 -0.61 -9.21 -8.97
CA ASP A 27 -0.26 -10.60 -9.29
C ASP A 27 -1.00 -11.60 -8.40
N ALA A 28 -1.28 -11.22 -7.15
CA ALA A 28 -2.14 -11.94 -6.21
C ALA A 28 -3.63 -11.92 -6.58
N GLY A 29 -4.02 -11.16 -7.61
CA GLY A 29 -5.41 -11.02 -8.07
C GLY A 29 -6.29 -10.17 -7.15
N LEU A 30 -5.71 -9.23 -6.39
CA LEU A 30 -6.49 -8.37 -5.48
C LEU A 30 -7.22 -7.23 -6.21
N PHE A 31 -6.75 -6.84 -7.41
CA PHE A 31 -7.37 -5.83 -8.28
C PHE A 31 -6.80 -5.90 -9.70
N ASP A 32 -7.42 -5.20 -10.65
CA ASP A 32 -6.88 -4.97 -12.00
C ASP A 32 -5.88 -3.81 -11.97
N LEU A 33 -4.60 -4.14 -12.21
CA LEU A 33 -3.49 -3.19 -12.13
C LEU A 33 -3.68 -1.98 -13.04
N ARG A 34 -3.97 -2.19 -14.33
CA ARG A 34 -4.07 -1.12 -15.32
C ARG A 34 -5.24 -0.19 -15.00
N LEU A 35 -6.37 -0.76 -14.62
CA LEU A 35 -7.56 0.00 -14.26
C LEU A 35 -7.33 0.84 -13.00
N GLU A 36 -6.77 0.25 -11.95
CA GLU A 36 -6.52 0.96 -10.69
C GLU A 36 -5.40 2.01 -10.83
N MET A 37 -4.35 1.75 -11.62
CA MET A 37 -3.32 2.75 -11.94
C MET A 37 -3.94 3.98 -12.60
N ALA A 38 -4.75 3.80 -13.65
CA ALA A 38 -5.37 4.92 -14.34
C ALA A 38 -6.28 5.75 -13.39
N LYS A 39 -7.00 5.09 -12.48
CA LYS A 39 -7.81 5.78 -11.45
C LYS A 39 -6.94 6.56 -10.46
N ALA A 40 -5.87 5.93 -9.96
CA ALA A 40 -4.94 6.55 -9.02
C ALA A 40 -4.30 7.82 -9.60
N ILE A 41 -3.83 7.73 -10.86
CA ILE A 41 -3.19 8.83 -11.56
C ILE A 41 -4.21 9.93 -11.87
N SER A 42 -5.39 9.58 -12.38
CA SER A 42 -6.46 10.54 -12.63
C SER A 42 -6.87 11.30 -11.35
N GLY A 43 -6.97 10.58 -10.22
CA GLY A 43 -7.21 11.18 -8.91
C GLY A 43 -6.09 12.15 -8.50
N GLY A 44 -4.83 11.73 -8.65
CA GLY A 44 -3.66 12.56 -8.35
C GLY A 44 -3.61 13.84 -9.18
N VAL A 45 -3.72 13.73 -10.51
CA VAL A 45 -3.75 14.88 -11.45
C VAL A 45 -4.86 15.85 -11.08
N ARG A 46 -6.07 15.34 -10.78
CA ARG A 46 -7.18 16.17 -10.34
C ARG A 46 -6.85 16.94 -9.07
N MET A 47 -6.27 16.29 -8.06
CA MET A 47 -5.90 16.96 -6.81
C MET A 47 -4.82 18.04 -7.03
N THR A 48 -3.81 17.74 -7.85
CA THR A 48 -2.78 18.73 -8.22
C THR A 48 -3.36 19.93 -8.94
N SER A 49 -4.33 19.72 -9.85
CA SER A 49 -5.03 20.81 -10.54
C SER A 49 -5.84 21.73 -9.62
N LEU A 50 -6.24 21.21 -8.45
CA LEU A 50 -6.93 21.98 -7.40
C LEU A 50 -5.95 22.71 -6.46
N GLY A 51 -4.65 22.69 -6.75
CA GLY A 51 -3.62 23.29 -5.91
C GLY A 51 -3.26 22.44 -4.68
N GLU A 52 -3.83 21.24 -4.55
CA GLU A 52 -3.40 20.30 -3.52
C GLU A 52 -2.05 19.71 -3.89
N THR A 53 -1.04 20.02 -3.08
CA THR A 53 0.22 19.30 -3.13
C THR A 53 0.00 17.91 -2.58
N LEU A 54 0.44 16.88 -3.30
CA LEU A 54 0.41 15.49 -2.84
C LEU A 54 1.35 15.34 -1.63
N ARG A 55 0.83 15.68 -0.44
CA ARG A 55 1.60 15.66 0.80
C ARG A 55 1.70 14.24 1.32
N VAL A 56 2.91 13.83 1.65
CA VAL A 56 3.15 12.62 2.45
C VAL A 56 2.53 12.88 3.83
N GLN A 57 1.59 12.02 4.22
CA GLN A 57 0.91 12.14 5.50
C GLN A 57 1.83 11.67 6.64
N PRO A 58 1.60 12.10 7.89
CA PRO A 58 2.33 11.56 9.03
C PRO A 58 2.12 10.05 9.17
N ARG A 59 3.12 9.32 9.66
CA ARG A 59 3.07 7.86 9.88
C ARG A 59 1.77 7.38 10.57
N ALA A 60 1.32 8.10 11.60
CA ALA A 60 0.09 7.80 12.33
C ALA A 60 -1.18 7.80 11.46
N TYR A 61 -1.22 8.58 10.37
CA TYR A 61 -2.33 8.56 9.42
C TYR A 61 -2.47 7.19 8.75
N TYR A 62 -1.37 6.65 8.21
CA TYR A 62 -1.40 5.37 7.50
C TYR A 62 -1.72 4.19 8.44
N GLN A 63 -1.25 4.22 9.68
CA GLN A 63 -1.62 3.22 10.69
C GLN A 63 -3.12 3.25 11.00
N ARG A 64 -3.69 4.44 11.21
CA ARG A 64 -5.15 4.60 11.38
C ARG A 64 -5.92 4.13 10.14
N SER A 65 -5.41 4.43 8.96
CA SER A 65 -5.98 4.00 7.68
C SER A 65 -6.01 2.47 7.58
N ALA A 66 -4.88 1.79 7.77
CA ALA A 66 -4.79 0.33 7.74
C ALA A 66 -5.70 -0.31 8.77
N ARG A 67 -5.72 0.20 10.01
CA ARG A 67 -6.66 -0.26 11.05
C ARG A 67 -8.11 -0.13 10.58
N MET A 68 -8.52 1.05 10.14
CA MET A 68 -9.89 1.28 9.65
C MET A 68 -10.25 0.32 8.50
N LEU A 69 -9.35 0.11 7.54
CA LEU A 69 -9.56 -0.77 6.40
C LEU A 69 -9.70 -2.25 6.80
N ALA A 70 -8.96 -2.70 7.81
CA ALA A 70 -9.08 -4.05 8.36
C ALA A 70 -10.46 -4.30 9.01
N HIS A 71 -11.13 -3.24 9.46
CA HIS A 71 -12.51 -3.30 9.94
C HIS A 71 -13.55 -3.20 8.82
N ARG A 72 -13.37 -2.26 7.88
CA ARG A 72 -14.37 -1.96 6.84
C ARG A 72 -14.35 -2.88 5.62
N ARG A 73 -13.32 -3.72 5.47
CA ARG A 73 -13.17 -4.69 4.35
C ARG A 73 -13.28 -4.05 2.96
N LYS A 74 -12.80 -2.81 2.80
CA LYS A 74 -12.73 -2.16 1.49
C LYS A 74 -11.59 -2.82 0.70
N GLY A 75 -11.88 -3.32 -0.50
CA GLY A 75 -10.87 -3.97 -1.35
C GLY A 75 -9.64 -3.08 -1.62
N CYS A 76 -8.57 -3.71 -2.07
CA CYS A 76 -7.35 -3.02 -2.48
C CYS A 76 -7.62 -2.05 -3.64
N SER A 77 -6.94 -0.91 -3.57
CA SER A 77 -6.96 0.15 -4.58
C SER A 77 -5.58 0.80 -4.62
N LEU A 78 -5.31 1.51 -5.71
CA LEU A 78 -4.10 2.28 -5.86
C LEU A 78 -4.36 3.77 -5.64
N THR A 79 -3.36 4.46 -5.11
CA THR A 79 -3.38 5.92 -4.92
C THR A 79 -2.04 6.51 -5.31
N LEU A 80 -2.03 7.74 -5.81
CA LEU A 80 -0.80 8.47 -6.07
C LEU A 80 -0.38 9.25 -4.81
N VAL A 81 0.81 8.97 -4.29
CA VAL A 81 1.41 9.70 -3.17
C VAL A 81 2.73 10.30 -3.63
N SER A 82 2.79 11.63 -3.69
CA SER A 82 3.88 12.38 -4.31
C SER A 82 4.06 11.97 -5.78
N ASP A 83 5.10 11.20 -6.10
CA ASP A 83 5.46 10.71 -7.44
C ASP A 83 5.32 9.19 -7.60
N THR A 84 4.68 8.54 -6.62
CA THR A 84 4.66 7.08 -6.48
C THR A 84 3.23 6.54 -6.40
N VAL A 85 2.91 5.56 -7.25
CA VAL A 85 1.67 4.78 -7.13
C VAL A 85 1.85 3.74 -6.03
N VAL A 86 0.99 3.79 -5.02
CA VAL A 86 1.07 2.98 -3.80
C VAL A 86 -0.23 2.24 -3.51
N LEU A 87 -0.13 1.17 -2.71
CA LEU A 87 -1.22 0.27 -2.36
C LEU A 87 -1.95 0.68 -1.07
N THR A 88 -3.27 0.61 -1.09
CA THR A 88 -4.10 0.74 0.12
C THR A 88 -5.33 -0.15 0.04
N GLY A 89 -5.69 -0.80 1.14
CA GLY A 89 -6.94 -1.55 1.25
C GLY A 89 -6.84 -2.82 2.08
N SER A 90 -7.95 -3.53 2.17
CA SER A 90 -8.06 -4.82 2.84
C SER A 90 -7.55 -5.93 1.91
N ILE A 91 -6.56 -6.68 2.40
CA ILE A 91 -5.97 -7.82 1.69
C ILE A 91 -6.77 -9.09 1.99
N PHE A 92 -7.13 -9.27 3.27
CA PHE A 92 -7.87 -10.43 3.76
C PHE A 92 -8.78 -10.03 4.93
N GLN A 93 -9.65 -10.93 5.38
CA GLN A 93 -10.50 -10.67 6.54
C GLN A 93 -9.64 -10.33 7.77
N GLY A 94 -9.80 -9.10 8.27
CA GLY A 94 -9.05 -8.61 9.42
C GLY A 94 -7.61 -8.19 9.12
N VAL A 95 -7.19 -8.20 7.86
CA VAL A 95 -5.85 -7.76 7.44
C VAL A 95 -5.97 -6.69 6.36
N ALA A 96 -5.32 -5.56 6.60
CA ALA A 96 -5.28 -4.47 5.63
C ALA A 96 -3.92 -3.80 5.61
N ILE A 97 -3.64 -3.14 4.50
CA ILE A 97 -2.41 -2.42 4.25
C ILE A 97 -2.71 -0.97 3.91
N SER A 98 -1.84 -0.08 4.36
CA SER A 98 -1.82 1.30 3.91
C SER A 98 -0.37 1.69 3.66
N GLU A 99 -0.09 2.08 2.43
CA GLU A 99 1.26 2.40 2.02
C GLU A 99 1.48 3.93 1.95
N SER A 100 2.67 4.33 2.40
CA SER A 100 3.25 5.67 2.23
C SER A 100 4.26 5.64 1.08
N ARG A 101 4.95 6.75 0.79
CA ARG A 101 5.88 6.80 -0.35
C ARG A 101 6.97 5.71 -0.32
N ASP A 102 7.54 5.42 0.84
CA ASP A 102 8.74 4.56 0.98
C ASP A 102 8.54 3.40 1.97
N SER A 103 7.38 3.31 2.61
CA SER A 103 7.09 2.28 3.62
C SER A 103 5.61 1.95 3.65
N ALA A 104 5.28 0.75 4.13
CA ALA A 104 3.90 0.33 4.34
C ALA A 104 3.68 -0.12 5.77
N VAL A 105 2.41 -0.06 6.18
CA VAL A 105 1.93 -0.69 7.40
C VAL A 105 0.87 -1.70 7.08
N ILE A 106 1.05 -2.92 7.58
CA ILE A 106 0.01 -3.94 7.64
C ILE A 106 -0.58 -3.93 9.03
N TYR A 107 -1.90 -3.88 9.10
CA TYR A 107 -2.63 -4.08 10.33
C TYR A 107 -3.33 -5.44 10.32
N VAL A 108 -3.08 -6.24 11.34
CA VAL A 108 -3.71 -7.54 11.59
C VAL A 108 -4.59 -7.41 12.81
N ARG A 109 -5.89 -7.69 12.65
CA ARG A 109 -6.90 -7.72 13.74
C ARG A 109 -6.77 -8.97 14.60
N GLN A 110 -5.60 -9.15 15.16
CA GLN A 110 -5.28 -10.23 16.07
C GLN A 110 -4.41 -9.66 17.18
N THR A 111 -4.92 -9.74 18.40
CA THR A 111 -4.15 -9.36 19.59
C THR A 111 -2.98 -10.32 19.72
N VAL A 112 -1.78 -9.77 19.90
CA VAL A 112 -0.56 -10.51 20.19
C VAL A 112 0.03 -10.00 21.51
N PRO A 113 0.86 -10.78 22.22
CA PRO A 113 1.60 -10.27 23.37
C PRO A 113 2.59 -9.16 22.99
N ALA A 114 2.82 -8.20 23.88
CA ALA A 114 3.77 -7.09 23.66
C ALA A 114 5.17 -7.58 23.31
N THR A 115 5.60 -8.65 23.98
CA THR A 115 6.88 -9.31 23.75
C THR A 115 6.99 -9.91 22.36
N ALA A 116 5.89 -10.44 21.82
CA ALA A 116 5.85 -10.97 20.47
C ALA A 116 5.97 -9.84 19.43
N ALA A 117 5.28 -8.72 19.63
CA ALA A 117 5.37 -7.55 18.74
C ALA A 117 6.80 -7.03 18.63
N VAL A 118 7.48 -6.82 19.76
CA VAL A 118 8.89 -6.35 19.78
C VAL A 118 9.82 -7.34 19.08
N ALA A 119 9.58 -8.64 19.21
CA ALA A 119 10.40 -9.69 18.60
C ALA A 119 10.29 -9.76 17.05
N LEU A 120 9.32 -9.05 16.45
CA LEU A 120 9.17 -9.00 14.98
C LEU A 120 10.17 -8.06 14.32
N VAL A 121 10.64 -7.03 15.03
CA VAL A 121 11.52 -6.01 14.45
C VAL A 121 12.80 -6.65 13.93
N GLY A 122 13.13 -6.37 12.68
CA GLY A 122 14.29 -6.91 11.99
C GLY A 122 14.08 -8.27 11.31
N ARG A 123 12.94 -8.94 11.53
CA ARG A 123 12.56 -10.16 10.81
C ARG A 123 12.00 -9.85 9.43
N SER A 124 11.92 -10.88 8.59
CA SER A 124 11.23 -10.80 7.31
C SER A 124 9.71 -10.93 7.50
N LEU A 125 8.94 -10.21 6.69
CA LEU A 125 7.50 -10.16 6.78
C LEU A 125 6.82 -11.47 6.33
N ASP A 126 7.41 -12.14 5.35
CA ASP A 126 6.90 -13.41 4.80
C ASP A 126 7.04 -14.60 5.76
N ASP A 127 7.99 -14.53 6.69
CA ASP A 127 8.12 -15.47 7.82
C ASP A 127 6.94 -15.39 8.79
N LEU A 128 6.27 -14.24 8.85
CA LEU A 128 5.33 -13.89 9.92
C LEU A 128 3.89 -13.82 9.44
N ILE A 129 3.66 -13.32 8.23
CA ILE A 129 2.32 -13.15 7.67
C ILE A 129 2.22 -13.93 6.36
N ARG A 130 1.71 -15.16 6.46
CA ARG A 130 1.33 -15.94 5.28
C ARG A 130 -0.10 -15.62 4.87
N ILE A 131 -0.25 -14.80 3.84
CA ILE A 131 -1.53 -14.60 3.17
C ILE A 131 -1.50 -15.46 1.92
N GLY A 132 -2.36 -16.47 1.82
CA GLY A 132 -2.25 -17.53 0.80
C GLY A 132 -2.19 -17.04 -0.67
N ARG A 133 -2.62 -15.80 -0.95
CA ARG A 133 -2.53 -15.19 -2.29
C ARG A 133 -1.42 -14.14 -2.42
N PHE A 134 -0.92 -13.59 -1.32
CA PHE A 134 -0.03 -12.43 -1.32
C PHE A 134 1.28 -12.79 -0.62
N LYS A 135 2.35 -12.92 -1.42
CA LYS A 135 3.68 -13.23 -0.94
C LYS A 135 4.46 -11.93 -0.82
N PHE A 136 4.93 -11.63 0.39
CA PHE A 136 5.77 -10.47 0.64
C PHE A 136 7.20 -10.75 0.17
N GLY A 137 7.79 -9.85 -0.61
CA GLY A 137 9.16 -9.95 -1.13
C GLY A 137 10.27 -9.71 -0.09
N ASN A 138 10.40 -10.58 0.92
CA ASN A 138 11.40 -10.50 2.00
C ASN A 138 11.50 -9.11 2.67
N TYR A 139 10.36 -8.42 2.80
CA TYR A 139 10.35 -7.07 3.38
C TYR A 139 10.73 -7.11 4.85
N ARG A 140 11.74 -6.30 5.22
CA ARG A 140 12.24 -6.24 6.59
C ARG A 140 11.32 -5.38 7.45
N ILE A 141 10.89 -5.94 8.58
CA ILE A 141 10.08 -5.21 9.55
C ILE A 141 10.94 -4.17 10.25
N THR A 142 10.53 -2.91 10.16
CA THR A 142 11.20 -1.76 10.77
C THR A 142 10.60 -1.39 12.12
N ALA A 143 9.32 -1.71 12.34
CA ALA A 143 8.65 -1.47 13.61
C ALA A 143 7.39 -2.32 13.73
N ALA A 144 6.98 -2.57 14.98
CA ALA A 144 5.74 -3.26 15.30
C ALA A 144 5.10 -2.60 16.52
N GLU A 145 3.81 -2.29 16.43
CA GLU A 145 3.04 -1.60 17.45
C GLU A 145 1.73 -2.34 17.68
N GLN A 146 1.46 -2.71 18.93
CA GLN A 146 0.20 -3.37 19.29
C GLN A 146 -0.81 -2.37 19.86
N ASP A 147 -2.09 -2.65 19.65
CA ASP A 147 -3.19 -2.06 20.38
C ASP A 147 -4.15 -3.14 20.89
N GLU A 148 -5.24 -2.71 21.53
CA GLU A 148 -6.24 -3.63 22.09
C GLU A 148 -6.90 -4.53 21.02
N TRP A 149 -6.85 -4.13 19.75
CA TRP A 149 -7.60 -4.75 18.66
C TRP A 149 -6.71 -5.51 17.67
N GLY A 150 -5.39 -5.33 17.74
CA GLY A 150 -4.50 -5.92 16.77
C GLY A 150 -3.06 -5.42 16.83
N LEU A 151 -2.37 -5.66 15.72
CA LEU A 151 -0.96 -5.40 15.53
C LEU A 151 -0.74 -4.63 14.22
N ALA A 152 -0.04 -3.51 14.32
CA ALA A 152 0.50 -2.77 13.19
C ALA A 152 1.97 -3.17 12.96
N VAL A 153 2.31 -3.60 11.76
CA VAL A 153 3.66 -3.99 11.36
C VAL A 153 4.11 -3.09 10.22
N TRP A 154 5.20 -2.37 10.44
CA TRP A 154 5.81 -1.45 9.50
C TRP A 154 7.02 -2.06 8.84
N PHE A 155 7.20 -1.78 7.55
CA PHE A 155 8.31 -2.26 6.75
C PHE A 155 8.58 -1.32 5.57
N ASP A 156 9.82 -1.32 5.09
CA ASP A 156 10.24 -0.51 3.95
C ASP A 156 9.83 -1.20 2.64
N VAL A 157 9.44 -0.40 1.65
CA VAL A 157 8.95 -0.90 0.37
C VAL A 157 9.75 -0.29 -0.78
N PRO A 158 10.39 -1.12 -1.63
CA PRO A 158 11.08 -0.64 -2.81
C PRO A 158 10.13 0.04 -3.80
N ARG A 159 10.62 1.12 -4.39
CA ARG A 159 9.99 1.79 -5.53
C ARG A 159 10.65 1.35 -6.83
N LEU A 160 9.83 1.02 -7.81
CA LEU A 160 10.26 0.57 -9.13
C LEU A 160 9.93 1.64 -10.16
N ALA A 161 10.83 1.87 -11.12
CA ALA A 161 10.65 2.93 -12.10
C ALA A 161 9.42 2.66 -12.97
N PHE A 162 8.52 3.64 -13.03
CA PHE A 162 7.17 3.48 -13.58
C PHE A 162 7.16 3.17 -15.08
N ASN A 163 8.12 3.75 -15.81
CA ASN A 163 8.32 3.56 -17.24
C ASN A 163 8.52 2.10 -17.68
N HIS A 164 8.86 1.19 -16.77
CA HIS A 164 8.99 -0.24 -17.09
C HIS A 164 7.65 -0.98 -17.16
N PHE A 165 6.55 -0.34 -16.76
CA PHE A 165 5.24 -0.99 -16.57
C PHE A 165 4.14 -0.41 -17.47
N VAL A 166 4.49 0.57 -18.30
CA VAL A 166 3.61 1.29 -19.23
C VAL A 166 3.85 0.79 -20.65
#